data_AF-A0A938K8H2-F1
#
_entry.id   AF-A0A938K8H2-F1
#
_cell.length_a   1.000
_cell.length_b   1.000
_cell.length_c   1.000
_cell.angle_alpha   90.00
_cell.angle_beta   90.00
_cell.angle_gamma   90.00
#
_symmetry.space_group_name_H-M   'P 1'
#
loop_
_entity.id
_entity.type
_entity.pdbx_description
1 polymer ?
#
loop_
_entity_poly.entity_id
_entity_poly.type
_entity_poly.pdbx_seq_one_letter_code
_entity_poly.pdbx_strand_id
1 'polypeptide(L)'
;MGESRGDRHRAQRLRHCRGVANTSRKFIWKPVHKYAIACIVIQVGNSGTLRVGVIGASGYTGAELLRLLAAHPMLDVVYATGDSQAGTLASSLYPSLAAAYPSLVFAEYDASTAEKCDVVFLGLPHEASLALVPQLVGKVRLVVDLSAAYRLKDATQYPHWYGFTHDQPALLASAVYGLPELFRDELAGVSLIATPGCYVTAASLALTPLVRSGLIEPSGVIVDAASGVSGAGRAPKPNTHFNTVNEDFTAYGLLDHRHTP
;
A
#
# COMPACT_ATOMS: atom_id res chain seq x y z
N MET A 1 4.31 -77.34 18.94
CA MET A 1 4.95 -77.90 17.72
C MET A 1 4.82 -76.86 16.61
N GLY A 2 5.93 -76.44 16.01
CA GLY A 2 5.92 -75.65 14.77
C GLY A 2 6.52 -74.24 14.89
N GLU A 3 7.85 -74.17 14.95
CA GLU A 3 8.64 -72.96 14.69
C GLU A 3 8.79 -72.67 13.18
N SER A 4 9.06 -71.39 12.91
CA SER A 4 9.86 -70.85 11.79
C SER A 4 9.16 -70.51 10.47
N ARG A 5 9.15 -69.22 10.13
CA ARG A 5 10.07 -68.60 9.12
C ARG A 5 9.50 -67.26 8.70
N GLY A 6 10.27 -66.19 8.92
CA GLY A 6 9.92 -64.87 8.38
C GLY A 6 10.74 -63.69 8.87
N ASP A 7 11.94 -63.92 9.42
CA ASP A 7 12.88 -62.85 9.74
C ASP A 7 14.04 -62.91 8.72
N ARG A 8 14.00 -61.99 7.76
CA ARG A 8 15.11 -61.60 6.88
C ARG A 8 14.60 -60.52 5.93
N HIS A 9 14.63 -59.26 6.38
CA HIS A 9 14.92 -58.09 5.53
C HIS A 9 14.91 -56.72 6.26
N ARG A 10 14.79 -56.66 7.60
CA ARG A 10 14.70 -55.37 8.32
C ARG A 10 15.98 -54.91 9.03
N ALA A 11 17.15 -55.38 8.60
CA ALA A 11 18.44 -55.04 9.22
C ALA A 11 19.52 -54.71 8.18
N GLN A 12 19.31 -53.65 7.39
CA GLN A 12 20.40 -52.96 6.70
C GLN A 12 19.98 -51.50 6.47
N ARG A 13 20.91 -50.58 6.77
CA ARG A 13 20.77 -49.10 6.75
C ARG A 13 20.29 -48.43 8.04
N LEU A 14 20.88 -48.81 9.17
CA LEU A 14 21.02 -47.95 10.36
C LEU A 14 22.50 -47.73 10.68
N ARG A 15 23.27 -47.17 9.74
CA ARG A 15 24.63 -46.65 9.98
C ARG A 15 24.97 -45.57 8.96
N HIS A 16 24.53 -44.33 9.16
CA HIS A 16 25.20 -43.12 8.64
C HIS A 16 24.63 -41.81 9.21
N CYS A 17 24.60 -41.68 10.54
CA CYS A 17 24.43 -40.38 11.21
C CYS A 17 25.35 -40.31 12.44
N ARG A 18 26.66 -40.33 12.21
CA ARG A 18 27.66 -39.89 13.19
C ARG A 18 28.71 -39.09 12.43
N GLY A 19 28.59 -37.77 12.47
CA GLY A 19 29.59 -36.88 11.89
C GLY A 19 29.02 -35.58 11.34
N VAL A 20 28.40 -34.75 12.18
CA VAL A 20 28.55 -33.29 12.06
C VAL A 20 28.70 -32.75 13.47
N ALA A 21 29.94 -32.50 13.84
CA ALA A 21 30.31 -31.80 15.04
C ALA A 21 29.84 -30.35 14.95
N ASN A 22 29.28 -29.87 16.05
CA ASN A 22 29.51 -28.53 16.61
C ASN A 22 29.64 -27.37 15.60
N THR A 23 28.51 -26.86 15.13
CA THR A 23 28.40 -25.42 14.85
C THR A 23 27.25 -24.87 15.66
N SER A 24 27.59 -24.29 16.81
CA SER A 24 26.73 -23.39 17.57
C SER A 24 26.40 -22.17 16.71
N ARG A 25 25.47 -22.30 15.77
CA ARG A 25 24.81 -21.15 15.16
C ARG A 25 23.82 -20.64 16.20
N LYS A 26 24.29 -19.69 17.00
CA LYS A 26 23.43 -18.77 17.74
C LYS A 26 22.41 -18.25 16.73
N PHE A 27 21.17 -18.74 16.82
CA PHE A 27 20.00 -18.12 16.21
C PHE A 27 19.84 -16.78 16.93
N ILE A 28 20.58 -15.77 16.48
CA ILE A 28 20.38 -14.40 16.89
C ILE A 28 19.10 -14.00 16.18
N TRP A 29 17.97 -14.14 16.88
CA TRP A 29 16.76 -13.37 16.62
C TRP A 29 17.17 -11.90 16.68
N LYS A 30 17.64 -11.33 15.57
CA LYS A 30 17.66 -9.88 15.41
C LYS A 30 16.18 -9.45 15.52
N PRO A 31 15.86 -8.46 16.35
CA PRO A 31 14.49 -8.28 16.78
C PRO A 31 13.64 -7.86 15.58
N VAL A 32 12.68 -8.71 15.22
CA VAL A 32 11.55 -8.38 14.32
C VAL A 32 10.83 -7.11 14.81
N HIS A 33 10.99 -6.78 16.10
CA HIS A 33 10.51 -5.54 16.74
C HIS A 33 11.04 -4.22 16.14
N LYS A 34 12.11 -4.22 15.32
CA LYS A 34 12.56 -2.99 14.64
C LYS A 34 11.57 -2.47 13.58
N TYR A 35 10.61 -3.30 13.16
CA TYR A 35 9.62 -2.94 12.15
C TYR A 35 8.27 -2.50 12.75
N ALA A 36 8.05 -2.66 14.06
CA ALA A 36 6.74 -2.50 14.69
C ALA A 36 6.47 -1.11 15.32
N ILE A 37 7.43 -0.17 15.25
CA ILE A 37 7.31 1.14 15.91
C ILE A 37 7.74 2.23 14.93
N ALA A 38 6.83 2.66 14.06
CA ALA A 38 6.75 4.02 13.52
C ALA A 38 5.66 4.10 12.45
N CYS A 39 4.41 4.34 12.89
CA CYS A 39 3.42 5.03 12.08
C CYS A 39 4.04 6.33 11.54
N ILE A 40 3.84 6.62 10.25
CA ILE A 40 4.11 7.90 9.55
C ILE A 40 4.86 8.92 10.43
N VAL A 41 6.17 8.76 10.61
CA VAL A 41 7.01 9.81 11.20
C VAL A 41 7.61 10.56 10.04
N ILE A 42 6.91 11.60 9.58
CA ILE A 42 7.52 12.62 8.74
C ILE A 42 8.49 13.39 9.66
N GLN A 43 9.77 12.99 9.68
CA GLN A 43 10.81 13.77 10.35
C GLN A 43 11.09 15.02 9.52
N VAL A 44 10.30 16.07 9.73
CA VAL A 44 10.58 17.41 9.23
C VAL A 44 11.02 18.24 10.42
N GLY A 45 12.29 18.63 10.43
CA GLY A 45 12.81 19.58 11.40
C GLY A 45 12.23 20.97 11.15
N ASN A 46 11.07 21.29 11.74
CA ASN A 46 10.73 22.57 12.34
C ASN A 46 9.33 22.49 12.98
N SER A 47 9.12 23.22 14.07
CA SER A 47 7.93 23.22 14.94
C SER A 47 6.67 23.89 14.34
N GLY A 48 6.31 23.58 13.09
CA GLY A 48 5.14 24.15 12.41
C GLY A 48 4.21 23.07 11.86
N THR A 49 2.90 23.27 12.02
CA THR A 49 1.87 22.45 11.37
C THR A 49 1.97 22.60 9.85
N LEU A 50 2.04 21.49 9.12
CA LEU A 50 2.08 21.49 7.66
C LEU A 50 0.68 21.55 7.08
N ARG A 51 0.52 22.34 6.02
CA ARG A 51 -0.73 22.47 5.28
C ARG A 51 -0.91 21.31 4.32
N VAL A 52 -2.02 20.60 4.46
CA VAL A 52 -2.32 19.39 3.69
C VAL A 52 -3.46 19.64 2.71
N GLY A 53 -3.21 19.25 1.45
CA GLY A 53 -4.22 19.08 0.42
C GLY A 53 -4.56 17.59 0.24
N VAL A 54 -5.84 17.24 0.19
CA VAL A 54 -6.31 15.89 -0.16
C VAL A 54 -7.14 15.98 -1.43
N ILE A 55 -6.54 15.59 -2.56
CA ILE A 55 -7.21 15.60 -3.86
C ILE A 55 -7.89 14.23 -4.06
N GLY A 56 -9.19 14.22 -4.36
CA GLY A 56 -9.98 12.98 -4.35
C GLY A 56 -10.43 12.54 -2.95
N ALA A 57 -10.59 13.50 -2.03
CA ALA A 57 -11.01 13.29 -0.65
C ALA A 57 -12.41 12.66 -0.51
N SER A 58 -13.28 12.78 -1.52
CA SER A 58 -14.64 12.26 -1.49
C SER A 58 -14.75 10.74 -1.71
N GLY A 59 -13.69 10.07 -2.16
CA GLY A 59 -13.61 8.60 -2.24
C GLY A 59 -13.37 7.93 -0.88
N TYR A 60 -13.45 6.60 -0.80
CA TYR A 60 -13.22 5.87 0.46
C TYR A 60 -11.80 6.09 1.01
N THR A 61 -10.78 6.00 0.16
CA THR A 61 -9.39 6.23 0.58
C THR A 61 -9.18 7.66 1.07
N GLY A 62 -9.78 8.64 0.38
CA GLY A 62 -9.73 10.05 0.77
C GLY A 62 -10.42 10.32 2.10
N ALA A 63 -11.61 9.76 2.33
CA ALA A 63 -12.35 9.90 3.57
C ALA A 63 -11.61 9.25 4.76
N GLU A 64 -11.01 8.09 4.55
CA GLU A 64 -10.20 7.43 5.58
C GLU A 64 -8.93 8.23 5.87
N LEU A 65 -8.29 8.81 4.85
CA LEU A 65 -7.16 9.70 5.05
C LEU A 65 -7.56 10.96 5.84
N LEU A 66 -8.69 11.60 5.53
CA LEU A 66 -9.22 12.70 6.33
C LEU A 66 -9.40 12.28 7.80
N ARG A 67 -9.99 11.11 8.05
CA ARG A 67 -10.18 10.58 9.41
C ARG A 67 -8.84 10.41 10.15
N LEU A 68 -7.79 9.95 9.46
CA LEU A 68 -6.45 9.81 10.04
C LEU A 68 -5.79 11.18 10.29
N LEU A 69 -5.91 12.10 9.34
CA LEU A 69 -5.34 13.45 9.44
C LEU A 69 -6.00 14.27 10.57
N ALA A 70 -7.28 14.06 10.84
CA ALA A 70 -7.99 14.71 11.95
C ALA A 70 -7.33 14.50 13.32
N ALA A 71 -6.63 13.39 13.50
CA ALA A 71 -5.93 13.05 14.74
C ALA A 71 -4.43 13.37 14.69
N HIS A 72 -3.92 13.90 13.57
CA HIS A 72 -2.50 14.09 13.38
C HIS A 72 -2.03 15.46 13.91
N PRO A 73 -1.11 15.53 14.89
CA PRO A 73 -0.78 16.76 15.61
C PRO A 73 -0.04 17.82 14.78
N MET A 74 0.52 17.44 13.62
CA MET A 74 1.34 18.32 12.78
C MET A 74 0.85 18.46 11.34
N LEU A 75 -0.32 17.89 10.99
CA LEU A 75 -0.85 17.96 9.63
C LEU A 75 -2.25 18.58 9.69
N ASP A 76 -2.41 19.73 9.06
CA ASP A 76 -3.68 20.48 9.02
C ASP A 76 -4.28 20.43 7.62
N VAL A 77 -5.52 19.92 7.51
CA VAL A 77 -6.20 19.81 6.22
C VAL A 77 -6.78 21.17 5.86
N VAL A 78 -6.15 21.83 4.89
CA VAL A 78 -6.57 23.16 4.41
C VAL A 78 -7.27 23.10 3.06
N TYR A 79 -7.20 21.95 2.38
CA TYR A 79 -7.77 21.77 1.06
C TYR A 79 -8.19 20.32 0.85
N ALA A 80 -9.44 20.10 0.45
CA ALA A 80 -9.98 18.78 0.20
C ALA A 80 -10.88 18.82 -1.04
N THR A 81 -10.58 18.01 -2.04
CA THR A 81 -11.30 18.04 -3.31
C THR A 81 -12.14 16.80 -3.51
N GLY A 82 -13.15 16.94 -4.35
CA GLY A 82 -13.89 15.81 -4.88
C GLY A 82 -14.81 16.34 -5.96
N ASP A 83 -14.31 16.42 -7.19
CA ASP A 83 -15.01 17.13 -8.29
C ASP A 83 -16.46 16.67 -8.46
N SER A 84 -16.71 15.36 -8.40
CA SER A 84 -18.07 14.80 -8.49
C SER A 84 -18.97 15.10 -7.27
N GLN A 85 -18.43 15.70 -6.22
CA GLN A 85 -19.07 16.04 -4.94
C GLN A 85 -18.77 17.49 -4.54
N ALA A 86 -18.29 18.33 -5.46
CA ALA A 86 -17.95 19.71 -5.17
C ALA A 86 -19.17 20.47 -4.62
N GLY A 87 -18.94 21.33 -3.63
CA GLY A 87 -20.01 22.04 -2.90
C GLY A 87 -20.75 21.20 -1.85
N THR A 88 -20.46 19.90 -1.74
CA THR A 88 -21.07 19.04 -0.72
C THR A 88 -20.26 19.10 0.57
N LEU A 89 -20.96 19.25 1.70
CA LEU A 89 -20.36 19.16 3.03
C LEU A 89 -19.87 17.72 3.27
N ALA A 90 -18.61 17.55 3.67
CA ALA A 90 -18.02 16.24 3.85
C ALA A 90 -18.75 15.39 4.90
N SER A 91 -19.27 16.03 5.95
CA SER A 91 -20.08 15.36 6.97
C SER A 91 -21.45 14.88 6.48
N SER A 92 -22.01 15.48 5.42
CA SER A 92 -23.22 14.97 4.77
C SER A 92 -22.95 13.67 4.03
N LEU A 93 -21.74 13.51 3.47
CA LEU A 93 -21.35 12.29 2.78
C LEU A 93 -20.79 11.23 3.75
N TYR A 94 -20.05 11.67 4.77
CA TYR A 94 -19.41 10.84 5.78
C TYR A 94 -19.68 11.41 7.18
N PRO A 95 -20.79 11.03 7.84
CA PRO A 95 -21.16 11.56 9.15
C PRO A 95 -20.08 11.40 10.23
N SER A 96 -19.22 10.39 10.11
CA SER A 96 -18.06 10.17 10.99
C SER A 96 -17.04 11.32 10.98
N LEU A 97 -17.01 12.14 9.92
CA LEU A 97 -16.12 13.29 9.81
C LEU A 97 -16.68 14.56 10.46
N ALA A 98 -17.95 14.57 10.89
CA ALA A 98 -18.62 15.79 11.37
C ALA A 98 -17.94 16.45 12.57
N ALA A 99 -17.44 15.65 13.52
CA ALA A 99 -16.78 16.18 14.72
C ALA A 99 -15.44 16.84 14.41
N ALA A 100 -14.67 16.29 13.47
CA ALA A 100 -13.35 16.79 13.10
C ALA A 100 -13.42 17.91 12.06
N TYR A 101 -14.38 17.83 11.14
CA TYR A 101 -14.48 18.69 9.96
C TYR A 101 -15.93 19.21 9.78
N PRO A 102 -16.47 19.98 10.75
CA PRO A 102 -17.87 20.39 10.74
C PRO A 102 -18.24 21.29 9.56
N SER A 103 -17.27 22.02 9.01
CA SER A 103 -17.46 22.99 7.91
C SER A 103 -16.71 22.63 6.64
N LEU A 104 -16.08 21.45 6.56
CA LEU A 104 -15.31 21.06 5.37
C LEU A 104 -16.28 20.77 4.22
N VAL A 105 -16.15 21.54 3.15
CA VAL A 105 -16.87 21.36 1.89
C VAL A 105 -15.88 20.90 0.85
N PHE A 106 -16.21 19.85 0.09
CA PHE A 106 -15.36 19.41 -1.01
C PHE A 106 -15.33 20.49 -2.09
N ALA A 107 -14.13 20.84 -2.54
CA ALA A 107 -13.91 21.75 -3.65
C ALA A 107 -13.71 21.00 -4.98
N GLU A 108 -13.83 21.71 -6.09
CA GLU A 108 -13.22 21.29 -7.35
C GLU A 108 -11.69 21.44 -7.25
N TYR A 109 -10.97 20.64 -8.03
CA TYR A 109 -9.52 20.79 -8.15
C TYR A 109 -9.15 22.16 -8.75
N ASP A 110 -8.28 22.88 -8.04
CA ASP A 110 -7.64 24.12 -8.47
C ASP A 110 -6.14 24.03 -8.17
N ALA A 111 -5.33 24.08 -9.23
CA ALA A 111 -3.88 23.99 -9.13
C ALA A 111 -3.29 25.10 -8.24
N SER A 112 -3.81 26.32 -8.35
CA SER A 112 -3.28 27.47 -7.59
C SER A 112 -3.47 27.33 -6.08
N THR A 113 -4.52 26.62 -5.67
CA THR A 113 -4.79 26.30 -4.26
C THR A 113 -3.98 25.10 -3.80
N ALA A 114 -3.84 24.07 -4.63
CA ALA A 114 -3.00 22.92 -4.33
C ALA A 114 -1.53 23.32 -4.10
N GLU A 115 -0.99 24.25 -4.88
CA GLU A 115 0.37 24.79 -4.76
C GLU A 115 0.64 25.53 -3.44
N LYS A 116 -0.41 25.95 -2.71
CA LYS A 116 -0.30 26.59 -1.40
C LYS A 116 -0.19 25.58 -0.24
N CYS A 117 -0.28 24.29 -0.54
CA CYS A 117 -0.12 23.21 0.43
C CYS A 117 1.34 22.78 0.54
N ASP A 118 1.75 22.34 1.73
CA ASP A 118 3.06 21.72 1.95
C ASP A 118 3.08 20.28 1.42
N VAL A 119 2.03 19.53 1.74
CA VAL A 119 1.89 18.12 1.37
C VAL A 119 0.57 17.93 0.62
N VAL A 120 0.61 17.21 -0.50
CA VAL A 120 -0.59 16.87 -1.28
C VAL A 120 -0.73 15.36 -1.41
N PHE A 121 -1.86 14.84 -0.94
CA PHE A 121 -2.25 13.44 -1.12
C PHE A 121 -3.19 13.30 -2.32
N LEU A 122 -2.96 12.31 -3.17
CA LEU A 122 -3.78 12.02 -4.35
C LEU A 122 -4.54 10.71 -4.16
N GLY A 123 -5.81 10.80 -3.79
CA GLY A 123 -6.77 9.69 -3.72
C GLY A 123 -7.54 9.51 -5.02
N LEU A 124 -6.84 9.39 -6.15
CA LEU A 124 -7.42 9.46 -7.49
C LEU A 124 -7.30 8.14 -8.27
N PRO A 125 -8.09 7.96 -9.36
CA PRO A 125 -7.78 6.99 -10.40
C PRO A 125 -6.37 7.18 -10.96
N HIS A 126 -5.77 6.10 -11.46
CA HIS A 126 -4.35 6.07 -11.85
C HIS A 126 -4.02 7.09 -12.95
N GLU A 127 -4.86 7.21 -13.96
CA GLU A 127 -4.70 8.11 -15.09
C GLU A 127 -4.81 9.58 -14.65
N ALA A 128 -5.69 9.86 -13.68
CA ALA A 128 -5.81 11.20 -13.11
C ALA A 128 -4.58 11.57 -12.27
N SER A 129 -4.06 10.64 -11.45
CA SER A 129 -2.79 10.84 -10.75
C SER A 129 -1.63 11.03 -11.72
N LEU A 130 -1.54 10.25 -12.81
CA LEU A 130 -0.52 10.41 -13.85
C LEU A 130 -0.49 11.83 -14.40
N ALA A 131 -1.66 12.40 -14.70
CA ALA A 131 -1.78 13.77 -15.24
C ALA A 131 -1.49 14.87 -14.22
N LEU A 132 -1.77 14.64 -12.93
CA LEU A 132 -1.68 15.67 -11.88
C LEU A 132 -0.31 15.75 -11.20
N VAL A 133 0.36 14.62 -10.99
CA VAL A 133 1.67 14.60 -10.31
C VAL A 133 2.70 15.55 -10.95
N PRO A 134 2.87 15.63 -12.29
CA PRO A 134 3.82 16.55 -12.91
C PRO A 134 3.51 18.04 -12.66
N GLN A 135 2.26 18.37 -12.33
CA GLN A 135 1.85 19.74 -12.04
C GLN A 135 2.19 20.18 -10.61
N LEU A 136 2.41 19.21 -9.71
CA LEU A 136 2.59 19.42 -8.27
C LEU A 136 4.03 19.19 -7.82
N VAL A 137 4.70 18.18 -8.36
CA VAL A 137 6.10 17.88 -8.01
C VAL A 137 6.98 19.06 -8.38
N GLY A 138 7.76 19.54 -7.40
CA GLY A 138 8.60 20.74 -7.54
C GLY A 138 7.90 22.05 -7.18
N LYS A 139 6.58 22.03 -6.96
CA LYS A 139 5.81 23.19 -6.48
C LYS A 139 5.35 23.04 -5.03
N VAL A 140 5.04 21.81 -4.61
CA VAL A 140 4.78 21.46 -3.20
C VAL A 140 5.96 20.65 -2.64
N ARG A 141 6.06 20.56 -1.32
CA ARG A 141 7.19 19.89 -0.66
C ARG A 141 7.15 18.38 -0.87
N LEU A 142 5.96 17.80 -0.82
CA LEU A 142 5.75 16.37 -0.96
C LEU A 142 4.41 16.04 -1.61
N VAL A 143 4.44 15.20 -2.64
CA VAL A 143 3.27 14.55 -3.21
C VAL A 143 3.23 13.10 -2.74
N VAL A 144 2.09 12.65 -2.23
CA VAL A 144 1.83 11.25 -1.86
C VAL A 144 0.72 10.73 -2.76
N ASP A 145 1.06 9.90 -3.74
CA ASP A 145 0.09 9.29 -4.65
C ASP A 145 -0.42 7.97 -4.08
N LEU A 146 -1.72 7.90 -3.79
CA LEU A 146 -2.36 6.69 -3.27
C LEU A 146 -2.77 5.71 -4.38
N SER A 147 -2.67 6.15 -5.63
CA SER A 147 -2.96 5.36 -6.81
C SER A 147 -1.80 4.42 -7.17
N ALA A 148 -1.90 3.75 -8.32
CA ALA A 148 -0.83 2.93 -8.88
C ALA A 148 0.01 3.65 -9.94
N ALA A 149 -0.27 4.94 -10.21
CA ALA A 149 0.32 5.67 -11.32
C ALA A 149 1.85 5.69 -11.29
N TYR A 150 2.46 5.70 -10.10
CA TYR A 150 3.92 5.77 -9.95
C TYR A 150 4.54 4.58 -9.19
N ARG A 151 3.84 3.45 -9.10
CA ARG A 151 4.30 2.24 -8.37
C ARG A 151 5.37 1.44 -9.11
N LEU A 152 5.18 1.21 -10.41
CA LEU A 152 6.08 0.36 -11.19
C LEU A 152 7.24 1.19 -11.74
N LYS A 153 8.47 0.69 -11.61
CA LYS A 153 9.65 1.39 -12.12
C LYS A 153 9.80 1.28 -13.64
N ASP A 154 9.29 0.20 -14.23
CA ASP A 154 9.32 -0.04 -15.66
C ASP A 154 8.04 0.47 -16.32
N ALA A 155 8.15 1.57 -17.06
CA ALA A 155 7.04 2.17 -17.80
C ALA A 155 6.39 1.20 -18.80
N THR A 156 7.14 0.21 -19.31
CA THR A 156 6.64 -0.75 -20.30
C THR A 156 5.63 -1.75 -19.72
N GLN A 157 5.56 -1.86 -18.40
CA GLN A 157 4.59 -2.70 -17.71
C GLN A 157 3.19 -2.08 -17.64
N TYR A 158 3.07 -0.75 -17.67
CA TYR A 158 1.80 -0.05 -17.51
C TYR A 158 0.72 -0.39 -18.55
N PRO A 159 1.03 -0.51 -19.86
CA PRO A 159 0.03 -0.91 -20.84
C PRO A 159 -0.59 -2.27 -20.54
N HIS A 160 0.22 -3.24 -20.09
CA HIS A 160 -0.27 -4.58 -19.79
C HIS A 160 -1.12 -4.60 -18.51
N TRP A 161 -0.63 -4.01 -17.42
CA TRP A 161 -1.27 -4.14 -16.11
C TRP A 161 -2.37 -3.10 -15.86
N TYR A 162 -2.22 -1.89 -16.38
CA TYR A 162 -3.10 -0.77 -16.08
C TYR A 162 -3.84 -0.22 -17.29
N GLY A 163 -3.49 -0.62 -18.51
CA GLY A 163 -4.22 -0.25 -19.73
C GLY A 163 -3.92 1.16 -20.24
N PHE A 164 -2.86 1.81 -19.74
CA PHE A 164 -2.41 3.11 -20.22
C PHE A 164 -0.89 3.13 -20.40
N THR A 165 -0.39 4.05 -21.24
CA THR A 165 1.04 4.30 -21.40
C THR A 165 1.50 5.31 -20.36
N HIS A 166 2.61 5.03 -19.68
CA HIS A 166 3.19 5.96 -18.73
C HIS A 166 4.22 6.87 -19.39
N ASP A 167 3.96 8.17 -19.44
CA ASP A 167 4.76 9.15 -20.17
C ASP A 167 5.71 9.99 -19.28
N GLN A 168 5.79 9.69 -17.98
CA GLN A 168 6.66 10.39 -17.02
C GLN A 168 7.82 9.53 -16.50
N PRO A 169 8.81 9.14 -17.34
CA PRO A 169 9.90 8.24 -16.93
C PRO A 169 10.79 8.82 -15.82
N ALA A 170 11.03 10.14 -15.82
CA ALA A 170 11.82 10.79 -14.78
C ALA A 170 11.13 10.75 -13.41
N LEU A 171 9.80 10.93 -13.38
CA LEU A 171 9.02 10.86 -12.16
C LEU A 171 8.85 9.41 -11.68
N LEU A 172 8.72 8.42 -12.57
CA LEU A 172 8.79 6.99 -12.17
C LEU A 172 10.11 6.66 -11.49
N ALA A 173 11.22 7.13 -12.06
CA ALA A 173 12.54 6.89 -11.51
C ALA A 173 12.68 7.48 -10.09
N SER A 174 12.20 8.72 -9.88
CA SER A 174 12.32 9.43 -8.61
C SER A 174 11.27 9.06 -7.55
N ALA A 175 10.10 8.52 -7.92
CA ALA A 175 9.06 8.13 -6.98
C ALA A 175 9.56 7.06 -6.01
N VAL A 176 9.45 7.26 -4.69
CA VAL A 176 9.83 6.21 -3.72
C VAL A 176 8.62 5.40 -3.30
N TYR A 177 8.78 4.09 -3.22
CA TYR A 177 7.71 3.18 -2.84
C TYR A 177 7.41 3.32 -1.34
N GLY A 178 6.17 3.70 -1.02
CA GLY A 178 5.73 4.11 0.32
C GLY A 178 5.50 2.95 1.31
N LEU A 179 6.47 2.03 1.45
CA LEU A 179 6.43 0.93 2.41
C LEU A 179 7.60 1.06 3.41
N PRO A 180 7.41 1.80 4.52
CA PRO A 180 8.50 2.18 5.42
C PRO A 180 9.31 1.01 5.98
N GLU A 181 8.71 -0.15 6.22
CA GLU A 181 9.41 -1.33 6.71
C GLU A 181 10.52 -1.79 5.76
N LEU A 182 10.38 -1.51 4.46
CA LEU A 182 11.34 -1.91 3.44
C LEU A 182 12.20 -0.74 2.92
N PHE A 183 11.63 0.47 2.85
CA PHE A 183 12.21 1.61 2.13
C PHE A 183 12.37 2.88 3.00
N ARG A 184 12.36 2.77 4.35
CA ARG A 184 12.44 3.94 5.27
C ARG A 184 13.54 4.93 4.91
N ASP A 185 14.73 4.43 4.62
CA ASP A 185 15.91 5.29 4.38
C ASP A 185 15.77 6.07 3.06
N GLU A 186 15.03 5.52 2.09
CA GLU A 186 14.75 6.15 0.80
C GLU A 186 13.64 7.21 0.91
N LEU A 187 12.77 7.15 1.93
CA LEU A 187 11.64 8.07 2.09
C LEU A 187 12.06 9.46 2.61
N ALA A 188 13.28 9.62 3.10
CA ALA A 188 13.75 10.89 3.63
C ALA A 188 14.06 11.89 2.49
N GLY A 189 13.42 13.05 2.51
CA GLY A 189 13.73 14.16 1.58
C GLY A 189 13.20 13.98 0.15
N VAL A 190 12.33 13.01 -0.10
CA VAL A 190 11.71 12.79 -1.42
C VAL A 190 10.60 13.80 -1.70
N SER A 191 10.34 14.04 -2.98
CA SER A 191 9.25 14.90 -3.44
C SER A 191 8.01 14.12 -3.90
N LEU A 192 8.14 12.81 -4.13
CA LEU A 192 7.06 11.94 -4.61
C LEU A 192 7.13 10.57 -3.93
N ILE A 193 6.05 10.20 -3.24
CA ILE A 193 5.85 8.86 -2.67
C ILE A 193 4.71 8.19 -3.44
N ALA A 194 4.95 6.98 -3.94
CA ALA A 194 3.93 6.11 -4.50
C ALA A 194 3.52 5.07 -3.43
N THR A 195 2.31 5.16 -2.89
CA THR A 195 1.91 4.24 -1.82
C THR A 195 1.65 2.83 -2.38
N PRO A 196 1.95 1.77 -1.62
CA PRO A 196 1.70 0.40 -2.04
C PRO A 196 0.19 0.09 -2.18
N GLY A 197 -0.10 -0.92 -3.00
CA GLY A 197 -1.44 -1.51 -3.05
C GLY A 197 -1.73 -2.35 -1.80
N CYS A 198 -3.00 -2.47 -1.41
CA CYS A 198 -3.40 -3.16 -0.17
C CYS A 198 -2.89 -4.62 -0.09
N TYR A 199 -3.04 -5.42 -1.16
CA TYR A 199 -2.49 -6.78 -1.19
C TYR A 199 -0.96 -6.79 -1.25
N VAL A 200 -0.35 -5.85 -1.98
CA VAL A 200 1.12 -5.75 -2.05
C VAL A 200 1.70 -5.51 -0.66
N THR A 201 1.09 -4.62 0.13
CA THR A 201 1.47 -4.37 1.52
C THR A 201 1.40 -5.65 2.35
N ALA A 202 0.26 -6.34 2.34
CA ALA A 202 0.06 -7.56 3.13
C ALA A 202 1.05 -8.67 2.73
N ALA A 203 1.14 -8.96 1.43
CA ALA A 203 2.01 -10.01 0.90
C ALA A 203 3.49 -9.69 1.12
N SER A 204 3.93 -8.46 0.82
CA SER A 204 5.33 -8.06 0.96
C SER A 204 5.79 -8.11 2.42
N LEU A 205 4.97 -7.62 3.36
CA LEU A 205 5.32 -7.66 4.78
C LEU A 205 5.40 -9.10 5.32
N ALA A 206 4.52 -9.99 4.87
CA ALA A 206 4.56 -11.41 5.26
C ALA A 206 5.76 -12.16 4.66
N LEU A 207 6.05 -11.94 3.38
CA LEU A 207 7.03 -12.74 2.63
C LEU A 207 8.46 -12.22 2.75
N THR A 208 8.67 -10.91 2.86
CA THR A 208 10.02 -10.32 2.82
C THR A 208 10.98 -10.90 3.86
N PRO A 209 10.60 -11.11 5.14
CA PRO A 209 11.49 -11.73 6.11
C PRO A 209 11.88 -13.17 5.75
N LEU A 210 10.96 -13.95 5.17
CA LEU A 210 11.19 -15.35 4.78
C LEU A 210 12.13 -15.44 3.57
N VAL A 211 11.91 -14.60 2.56
CA VAL A 211 12.77 -14.50 1.38
C VAL A 211 14.17 -14.02 1.76
N ARG A 212 14.28 -12.92 2.51
CA ARG A 212 15.59 -12.35 2.90
C ARG A 212 16.41 -13.26 3.81
N SER A 213 15.77 -14.15 4.56
CA SER A 213 16.46 -15.15 5.40
C SER A 213 16.78 -16.45 4.65
N GLY A 214 16.36 -16.59 3.39
CA GLY A 214 16.58 -17.79 2.59
C GLY A 214 15.79 -19.01 3.08
N LEU A 215 14.65 -18.79 3.77
CA LEU A 215 13.80 -19.88 4.28
C LEU A 215 12.82 -20.42 3.24
N ILE A 216 12.53 -19.63 2.20
CA ILE A 216 11.68 -20.02 1.07
C ILE A 216 12.34 -19.60 -0.25
N GLU A 217 11.96 -20.27 -1.33
CA GLU A 217 12.33 -19.84 -2.67
C GLU A 217 11.58 -18.55 -3.04
N PRO A 218 12.24 -17.57 -3.70
CA PRO A 218 11.59 -16.33 -4.11
C PRO A 218 10.64 -16.52 -5.31
N SER A 219 10.76 -17.64 -6.03
CA SER A 219 9.92 -17.97 -7.19
C SER A 219 8.84 -18.99 -6.85
N GLY A 220 7.70 -18.90 -7.52
CA GLY A 220 6.59 -19.86 -7.35
C GLY A 220 5.78 -19.65 -6.07
N VAL A 221 5.91 -18.48 -5.44
CA VAL A 221 5.09 -18.11 -4.28
C VAL A 221 3.65 -17.85 -4.75
N ILE A 222 2.70 -18.51 -4.10
CA ILE A 222 1.27 -18.32 -4.32
C ILE A 222 0.73 -17.46 -3.18
N VAL A 223 0.11 -16.33 -3.52
CA VAL A 223 -0.60 -15.47 -2.57
C VAL A 223 -2.10 -15.62 -2.83
N ASP A 224 -2.77 -16.37 -1.95
CA ASP A 224 -4.23 -16.43 -1.87
C ASP A 224 -4.67 -15.43 -0.79
N ALA A 225 -5.48 -14.44 -1.19
CA ALA A 225 -5.82 -13.30 -0.34
C ALA A 225 -7.32 -12.98 -0.39
N ALA A 226 -7.84 -12.55 0.75
CA ALA A 226 -9.23 -12.11 0.91
C ALA A 226 -9.27 -10.63 1.32
N SER A 227 -10.29 -9.91 0.85
CA SER A 227 -10.53 -8.50 1.17
C SER A 227 -12.02 -8.22 1.30
N GLY A 228 -12.36 -7.18 2.07
CA GLY A 228 -13.68 -6.58 2.02
C GLY A 228 -13.94 -5.85 0.70
N VAL A 229 -15.22 -5.65 0.38
CA VAL A 229 -15.69 -5.00 -0.87
C VAL A 229 -15.23 -3.53 -1.00
N SER A 230 -14.85 -2.87 0.10
CA SER A 230 -14.33 -1.49 0.08
C SER A 230 -13.11 -1.31 -0.82
N GLY A 231 -12.33 -2.37 -1.06
CA GLY A 231 -11.22 -2.38 -2.03
C GLY A 231 -11.66 -2.10 -3.48
N ALA A 232 -12.93 -2.31 -3.83
CA ALA A 232 -13.47 -2.00 -5.16
C ALA A 232 -13.74 -0.50 -5.38
N GLY A 233 -13.61 0.31 -4.32
CA GLY A 233 -13.90 1.74 -4.31
C GLY A 233 -15.38 2.07 -4.05
N ARG A 234 -15.71 3.36 -4.06
CA ARG A 234 -17.05 3.88 -3.71
C ARG A 234 -18.08 3.75 -4.84
N ALA A 235 -17.63 3.81 -6.10
CA ALA A 235 -18.53 3.82 -7.24
C ALA A 235 -19.32 2.49 -7.32
N PRO A 236 -20.65 2.53 -7.44
CA PRO A 236 -21.46 1.32 -7.50
C PRO A 236 -21.16 0.55 -8.79
N LYS A 237 -21.05 -0.77 -8.67
CA LYS A 237 -20.86 -1.72 -9.76
C LYS A 237 -21.82 -2.90 -9.56
N PRO A 238 -22.17 -3.65 -10.63
CA PRO A 238 -23.03 -4.84 -10.52
C PRO A 238 -22.58 -5.83 -9.43
N ASN A 239 -21.26 -5.98 -9.25
CA ASN A 239 -20.65 -6.88 -8.27
C ASN A 239 -20.37 -6.25 -6.89
N THR A 240 -20.77 -4.99 -6.64
CA THR A 240 -20.61 -4.33 -5.34
C THR A 240 -21.94 -3.97 -4.68
N HIS A 241 -23.07 -4.33 -5.29
CA HIS A 241 -24.36 -4.17 -4.63
C HIS A 241 -24.44 -5.06 -3.38
N PHE A 242 -25.04 -4.55 -2.30
CA PHE A 242 -25.16 -5.29 -1.04
C PHE A 242 -25.77 -6.68 -1.25
N ASN A 243 -26.84 -6.79 -2.04
CA ASN A 243 -27.50 -8.07 -2.31
C ASN A 243 -26.65 -9.05 -3.14
N THR A 244 -25.62 -8.57 -3.83
CA THR A 244 -24.66 -9.42 -4.55
C THR A 244 -23.55 -9.90 -3.62
N VAL A 245 -23.16 -9.09 -2.63
CA VAL A 245 -21.96 -9.29 -1.80
C VAL A 245 -22.26 -9.94 -0.45
N ASN A 246 -23.43 -9.65 0.12
CA ASN A 246 -23.81 -10.12 1.44
C ASN A 246 -23.99 -11.65 1.43
N GLU A 247 -23.39 -12.33 2.41
CA GLU A 247 -23.32 -13.80 2.49
C GLU A 247 -22.66 -14.48 1.27
N ASP A 248 -21.79 -13.77 0.54
CA ASP A 248 -21.07 -14.31 -0.60
C ASP A 248 -19.53 -14.22 -0.43
N PHE A 249 -18.82 -15.12 -1.12
CA PHE A 249 -17.37 -15.12 -1.23
C PHE A 249 -16.97 -15.44 -2.67
N THR A 250 -16.67 -14.40 -3.45
CA THR A 250 -16.37 -14.52 -4.88
C THR A 250 -14.88 -14.31 -5.15
N ALA A 251 -14.30 -15.23 -5.94
CA ALA A 251 -12.93 -15.11 -6.41
C ALA A 251 -12.80 -14.05 -7.52
N TYR A 252 -11.71 -13.26 -7.50
CA TYR A 252 -11.44 -12.24 -8.51
C TYR A 252 -9.94 -12.03 -8.72
N GLY A 253 -9.55 -11.49 -9.88
CA GLY A 253 -8.15 -11.18 -10.20
C GLY A 253 -7.22 -12.40 -10.11
N LEU A 254 -7.66 -13.55 -10.63
CA LEU A 254 -7.02 -14.84 -10.38
C LEU A 254 -5.58 -14.94 -10.94
N LEU A 255 -5.39 -14.66 -12.22
CA LEU A 255 -4.10 -14.88 -12.91
C LEU A 255 -3.46 -13.58 -13.43
N ASP A 256 -4.15 -12.45 -13.29
CA ASP A 256 -3.79 -11.15 -13.86
C ASP A 256 -4.00 -9.98 -12.87
N HIS A 257 -3.92 -10.23 -11.57
CA HIS A 257 -4.10 -9.17 -10.57
C HIS A 257 -3.02 -8.09 -10.73
N ARG A 258 -3.43 -6.81 -10.82
CA ARG A 258 -2.54 -5.64 -10.95
C ARG A 258 -1.60 -5.38 -9.77
N HIS A 259 -1.62 -6.24 -8.75
CA HIS A 259 -0.71 -6.20 -7.60
C HIS A 259 0.42 -7.23 -7.74
N THR A 260 0.46 -7.96 -8.86
CA THR A 260 1.50 -8.92 -9.20
C THR A 260 2.84 -8.27 -9.62
N PRO A 261 2.87 -7.27 -10.54
CA PRO A 261 4.12 -6.62 -10.92
C PRO A 261 4.66 -5.72 -9.80
#